data_AF-A0A858JEY6-F1
#
_entry.id   AF-A0A858JEY6-F1
#
_cell.length_a   1.000
_cell.length_b   1.000
_cell.length_c   1.000
_cell.angle_alpha   90.00
_cell.angle_beta   90.00
_cell.angle_gamma   90.00
#
_symmetry.space_group_name_H-M   'P 1'
#
loop_
_entity.id
_entity.type
_entity.pdbx_description
1 polymer ?
#
loop_
_entity_poly.entity_id
_entity_poly.type
_entity_poly.pdbx_seq_one_letter_code
_entity_poly.pdbx_strand_id
1 'polypeptide(L)' 'MIEVAALVANGVPWSVAMDMPRVRRMAFLVAFGELAGGRYDWNARQWEDPDG' A
#
# COMPACT_ATOMS: atom_id res chain seq x y z
N MET A 1 -9.35 -5.46 3.16
CA MET A 1 -10.42 -4.44 3.05
C MET A 1 -9.84 -3.04 3.14
N ILE A 2 -8.95 -2.77 4.10
CA ILE A 2 -8.23 -1.48 4.18
C ILE A 2 -7.45 -1.18 2.90
N GLU A 3 -6.85 -2.20 2.25
CA GLU A 3 -6.07 -1.99 1.02
C GLU A 3 -6.94 -1.56 -0.17
N VAL A 4 -8.16 -2.11 -0.26
CA VAL A 4 -9.14 -1.74 -1.29
C VAL A 4 -9.62 -0.32 -1.08
N ALA A 5 -9.94 0.06 0.17
CA ALA A 5 -10.36 1.42 0.48
C ALA A 5 -9.27 2.46 0.14
N ALA A 6 -8.01 2.16 0.46
CA ALA A 6 -6.88 3.02 0.13
C ALA A 6 -6.69 3.17 -1.39
N LEU A 7 -6.82 2.09 -2.17
CA LEU A 7 -6.76 2.15 -3.63
C LEU A 7 -7.87 3.02 -4.22
N VAL A 8 -9.10 2.86 -3.72
CA VAL A 8 -10.26 3.63 -4.18
C VAL A 8 -10.13 5.12 -3.83
N ALA A 9 -9.63 5.43 -2.64
CA ALA A 9 -9.32 6.81 -2.24
C ALA A 9 -8.28 7.48 -3.15
N ASN A 10 -7.42 6.69 -3.80
CA ASN A 10 -6.41 7.15 -4.75
C ASN A 10 -6.84 7.00 -6.22
N GLY A 11 -8.15 6.87 -6.49
CA GLY A 11 -8.72 6.92 -7.83
C GLY A 11 -8.80 5.57 -8.56
N VAL A 12 -8.45 4.45 -7.92
CA VAL A 12 -8.66 3.13 -8.53
C VAL A 12 -10.14 2.75 -8.44
N PRO A 13 -10.81 2.39 -9.55
CA PRO A 13 -12.21 1.98 -9.50
C PRO A 13 -12.44 0.79 -8.57
N TRP A 14 -13.58 0.76 -7.87
CA TRP A 14 -13.92 -0.28 -6.89
C TRP A 14 -13.79 -1.71 -7.43
N SER A 15 -14.34 -1.96 -8.63
CA SER A 15 -14.25 -3.28 -9.29
C SER A 15 -12.80 -3.70 -9.55
N VAL A 16 -11.98 -2.78 -10.06
CA VAL A 16 -10.55 -3.01 -10.31
C VAL A 16 -9.79 -3.30 -9.02
N ALA A 17 -10.06 -2.56 -7.94
CA ALA A 17 -9.42 -2.78 -6.64
C ALA A 17 -9.82 -4.14 -6.03
N MET A 18 -11.06 -4.56 -6.20
CA MET A 18 -11.56 -5.86 -5.73
C MET A 18 -10.95 -7.04 -6.52
N ASP A 19 -10.89 -6.92 -7.84
CA ASP A 19 -10.35 -7.96 -8.74
C ASP A 19 -8.82 -8.06 -8.69
N MET A 20 -8.14 -7.03 -8.18
CA MET A 20 -6.69 -7.02 -8.09
C MET A 20 -6.17 -8.08 -7.10
N PRO A 21 -5.14 -8.88 -7.46
CA PRO A 21 -4.52 -9.81 -6.53
C PRO A 21 -4.01 -9.11 -5.27
N ARG A 22 -4.16 -9.74 -4.10
CA ARG A 22 -3.76 -9.15 -2.81
C ARG A 22 -2.32 -8.65 -2.81
N VAL A 23 -1.39 -9.38 -3.44
CA VAL A 23 0.02 -8.98 -3.54
C VAL A 23 0.20 -7.64 -4.27
N ARG A 24 -0.57 -7.39 -5.34
CA ARG A 24 -0.51 -6.13 -6.07
C ARG A 24 -1.11 -4.98 -5.26
N ARG A 25 -2.18 -5.23 -4.50
CA ARG A 25 -2.73 -4.24 -3.58
C ARG A 25 -1.72 -3.83 -2.51
N MET A 26 -1.00 -4.80 -1.93
CA MET A 26 0.05 -4.53 -0.95
C MET A 26 1.22 -3.75 -1.55
N ALA A 27 1.67 -4.15 -2.74
CA ALA A 27 2.74 -3.42 -3.44
C ALA A 27 2.36 -1.95 -3.70
N PHE A 28 1.11 -1.70 -4.07
CA PHE A 28 0.61 -0.33 -4.21
C PHE A 28 0.68 0.46 -2.89
N LEU A 29 0.26 -0.13 -1.77
CA LEU A 29 0.33 0.52 -0.46
C LEU A 29 1.75 0.86 -0.05
N VAL A 30 2.70 -0.06 -0.29
CA VAL A 30 4.12 0.19 0.00
C VAL A 30 4.64 1.34 -0.85
N ALA A 31 4.42 1.31 -2.17
CA ALA A 31 4.86 2.38 -3.06
C ALA A 31 4.26 3.75 -2.69
N PHE A 32 2.98 3.79 -2.33
CA PHE A 32 2.33 5.03 -1.91
C PHE A 32 2.82 5.54 -0.56
N GLY A 33 3.02 4.66 0.41
CA GLY A 33 3.58 5.06 1.70
C GLY A 33 5.00 5.60 1.57
N GLU A 34 5.82 5.03 0.67
CA GLU A 34 7.15 5.54 0.36
C GLU A 34 7.09 6.93 -0.30
N LEU A 35 6.17 7.14 -1.26
CA LEU A 35 5.93 8.46 -1.87
C LEU A 35 5.42 9.50 -0.87
N ALA A 36 4.71 9.08 0.17
CA ALA A 36 4.27 9.94 1.28
C ALA A 36 5.38 10.25 2.30
N GLY A 37 6.60 9.75 2.08
CA GLY A 37 7.76 9.97 2.94
C GLY A 37 8.00 8.90 4.01
N GLY A 38 7.19 7.84 4.04
CA GLY A 38 7.46 6.66 4.85
C GLY A 38 8.69 5.90 4.34
N ARG A 39 9.33 5.13 5.22
CA ARG A 39 10.44 4.26 4.85
C ARG A 39 10.05 2.81 5.06
N TYR A 40 10.11 2.00 4.02
CA TYR A 40 9.81 0.58 4.08
C TYR A 40 11.10 -0.24 4.02
N ASP A 41 11.35 -1.05 5.04
CA ASP A 41 12.45 -2.02 5.02
C ASP A 41 12.02 -3.23 4.19
N TRP A 42 12.59 -3.34 3.00
CA TRP A 42 12.33 -4.43 2.07
C TRP A 42 12.94 -5.78 2.51
N ASN A 43 13.99 -5.78 3.34
CA ASN A 43 14.60 -7.00 3.87
C ASN A 43 13.74 -7.56 5.00
N ALA A 44 13.37 -6.73 5.97
CA ALA A 44 12.50 -7.11 7.08
C ALA A 44 11.00 -7.17 6.70
N ARG A 45 10.63 -6.62 5.54
CA ARG A 45 9.26 -6.52 5.02
C ARG A 45 8.31 -5.77 5.97
N GLN A 46 8.79 -4.67 6.54
CA GLN A 46 8.04 -3.85 7.49
C GLN A 46 8.33 -2.37 7.32
N TRP A 47 7.43 -1.51 7.79
CA TRP A 47 7.69 -0.07 7.88
C TRP A 47 8.71 0.21 8.98
N GLU A 48 9.63 1.13 8.72
CA GLU A 48 10.49 1.70 9.77
C GLU A 48 9.63 2.56 10.69
N ASP A 49 9.78 2.39 12.01
CA ASP A 49 9.10 3.24 12.99
C ASP A 49 9.75 4.62 12.98
N PRO A 50 9.00 5.74 12.98
CA PRO A 50 9.60 7.08 12.98
C PRO A 50 10.48 7.35 14.21
N ASP A 51 10.25 6.62 15.30
CA ASP A 51 10.90 6.86 16.61
C ASP A 51 12.02 5.87 16.96
N GLY A 52 12.23 4.82 16.15
CA GLY A 52 13.24 3.77 16.38
C GLY A 52 12.81 2.62 17.29
#